data_AF-A0A8H4K0I1-F1
#
_entry.id   AF-A0A8H4K0I1-F1
#
_cell.length_a   1.000
_cell.length_b   1.000
_cell.length_c   1.000
_cell.angle_alpha   90.00
_cell.angle_beta   90.00
_cell.angle_gamma   90.00
#
_symmetry.space_group_name_H-M   'P 1'
#
loop_
_entity.id
_entity.type
_entity.pdbx_description
1 polymer ?
#
loop_
_entity_poly.entity_id
_entity_poly.type
_entity_poly.pdbx_seq_one_letter_code
_entity_poly.pdbx_strand_id
1 'polypeptide(L)'
;MSSTTSDIELGQCNTSPLSRIGPNGRGLSFRWPKLAWPSSVCFSLPLVPFWNKSTPVMQLPQIEDYPKGYPQFSSLISSHESFFVARRFLNVRARLLLLKQNRVVELESKLHKIDRDEDRPLFLGSCQRDQNTDRAKVVAELDEALEDLDKFLLRSRQISELEQADPQAVTNLQNWVNGTGSIARAESRFLNYPPQELLSTSPQDESAMIGLENNVAEKLLRVRDYFFPNYSPKVSRDTAHIYIPTRSSAALISRILMIPIVVVMLLAPVILCSYLGSTSSRLFAVGGATVFFVAMISGGTRMKSQELIIAGATYATVLTVFLSESSVLPG
;
A
#
# COMPACT_ATOMS: atom_id res chain seq x y z
N MET A 1 -37.16 -53.94 -9.37
CA MET A 1 -38.38 -54.30 -8.61
C MET A 1 -38.39 -53.38 -7.39
N SER A 2 -39.08 -52.25 -7.53
CA SER A 2 -40.37 -51.94 -6.86
C SER A 2 -40.11 -51.43 -5.43
N SER A 3 -40.61 -50.29 -4.96
CA SER A 3 -41.66 -49.39 -5.43
C SER A 3 -41.79 -48.30 -4.32
N THR A 4 -41.83 -47.01 -4.67
CA THR A 4 -43.02 -46.12 -4.66
C THR A 4 -43.25 -45.29 -3.39
N THR A 5 -43.08 -43.97 -3.56
CA THR A 5 -43.99 -42.84 -3.26
C THR A 5 -44.73 -42.75 -1.93
N SER A 6 -44.71 -41.54 -1.34
CA SER A 6 -45.94 -40.75 -1.16
C SER A 6 -45.63 -39.29 -0.86
N ASP A 7 -45.97 -38.42 -1.82
CA ASP A 7 -46.26 -37.01 -1.65
C ASP A 7 -47.58 -36.83 -0.88
N ILE A 8 -47.65 -35.81 -0.02
CA ILE A 8 -48.92 -35.23 0.45
C ILE A 8 -48.76 -33.71 0.50
N GLU A 9 -49.26 -33.04 -0.54
CA GLU A 9 -49.81 -31.68 -0.46
C GLU A 9 -51.28 -31.78 -0.02
N LEU A 10 -51.75 -30.82 0.79
CA LEU A 10 -53.05 -30.15 0.64
C LEU A 10 -53.31 -29.19 1.82
N GLY A 11 -53.78 -27.97 1.49
CA GLY A 11 -54.85 -27.33 2.27
C GLY A 11 -54.56 -25.96 2.87
N GLN A 12 -54.94 -24.92 2.12
CA GLN A 12 -55.13 -23.53 2.54
C GLN A 12 -56.15 -23.37 3.69
N CYS A 13 -56.03 -22.33 4.53
CA CYS A 13 -57.05 -21.25 4.60
C CYS A 13 -56.62 -20.06 5.49
N ASN A 14 -57.16 -18.90 5.12
CA ASN A 14 -56.89 -17.53 5.58
C ASN A 14 -57.19 -17.26 7.07
N THR A 15 -56.60 -16.19 7.63
CA THR A 15 -57.30 -14.94 8.02
C THR A 15 -56.38 -13.97 8.80
N SER A 16 -56.20 -12.76 8.28
CA SER A 16 -55.89 -11.52 9.05
C SER A 16 -57.13 -11.12 9.89
N PRO A 17 -57.11 -10.17 10.88
CA PRO A 17 -56.23 -8.99 10.98
C PRO A 17 -55.86 -8.50 12.41
N LEU A 18 -54.98 -7.49 12.54
CA LEU A 18 -55.22 -6.16 13.16
C LEU A 18 -53.93 -5.45 13.63
N SER A 19 -53.78 -4.20 13.17
CA SER A 19 -53.15 -3.03 13.82
C SER A 19 -51.64 -3.15 14.20
N ARG A 20 -50.80 -2.11 14.14
CA ARG A 20 -50.99 -0.71 14.51
C ARG A 20 -49.70 0.08 14.19
N ILE A 21 -49.82 1.41 14.15
CA ILE A 21 -48.79 2.45 14.35
C ILE A 21 -48.04 2.92 13.08
N GLY A 22 -48.57 4.00 12.50
CA GLY A 22 -47.76 5.01 11.79
C GLY A 22 -47.43 6.18 12.73
N PRO A 23 -46.35 6.95 12.49
CA PRO A 23 -46.12 8.19 13.20
C PRO A 23 -46.63 9.41 12.43
N ASN A 24 -47.31 10.26 13.19
CA ASN A 24 -47.84 11.58 12.87
C ASN A 24 -46.77 12.55 12.34
N GLY A 25 -46.94 13.06 11.13
CA GLY A 25 -46.25 14.25 10.63
C GLY A 25 -47.24 15.42 10.50
N ARG A 26 -47.21 16.36 11.45
CA ARG A 26 -47.98 17.61 11.41
C ARG A 26 -47.38 18.55 10.36
N GLY A 27 -48.09 18.82 9.27
CA GLY A 27 -47.80 19.89 8.33
C GLY A 27 -48.87 20.98 8.40
N LEU A 28 -48.50 22.17 8.86
CA LEU A 28 -49.35 23.37 8.81
C LEU A 28 -49.61 23.76 7.35
N SER A 29 -50.88 23.90 6.96
CA SER A 29 -51.26 24.52 5.70
C SER A 29 -51.55 26.00 5.92
N PHE A 30 -50.71 26.86 5.33
CA PHE A 30 -50.98 28.30 5.22
C PHE A 30 -51.53 28.60 3.82
N ARG A 31 -52.77 29.07 3.77
CA ARG A 31 -53.50 29.41 2.55
C ARG A 31 -53.36 30.91 2.29
N TRP A 32 -52.68 31.29 1.21
CA TRP A 32 -52.64 32.68 0.74
C TRP A 32 -53.75 32.94 -0.30
N PRO A 33 -54.34 34.15 -0.36
CA PRO A 33 -55.38 34.49 -1.33
C PRO A 33 -54.79 34.77 -2.72
N LYS A 34 -55.62 34.52 -3.74
CA LYS A 34 -55.32 34.72 -5.15
C LYS A 34 -55.22 36.21 -5.50
N LEU A 35 -54.09 36.64 -6.07
CA LEU A 35 -53.99 37.86 -6.87
C LEU A 35 -53.56 37.49 -8.29
N ALA A 36 -54.36 37.92 -9.26
CA ALA A 36 -54.14 37.70 -10.70
C ALA A 36 -53.30 38.84 -11.30
N TRP A 37 -52.36 38.51 -12.18
CA TRP A 37 -51.76 39.43 -13.14
C TRP A 37 -51.63 38.73 -14.51
N PRO A 38 -51.68 39.49 -15.62
CA PRO A 38 -51.93 38.95 -16.95
C PRO A 38 -50.66 38.57 -17.71
N SER A 39 -50.88 37.62 -18.61
CA SER A 39 -50.07 37.15 -19.74
C SER A 39 -48.99 38.08 -20.32
N SER A 40 -47.78 37.54 -20.46
CA SER A 40 -47.02 37.60 -21.74
C SER A 40 -45.87 36.59 -21.78
N VAL A 41 -46.03 35.62 -22.70
CA VAL A 41 -45.02 34.96 -23.57
C VAL A 41 -43.77 34.29 -22.95
N CYS A 42 -43.88 32.96 -22.83
CA CYS A 42 -42.95 31.88 -23.25
C CYS A 42 -41.42 32.05 -23.10
N PHE A 43 -40.83 31.30 -22.16
CA PHE A 43 -39.60 30.53 -22.43
C PHE A 43 -39.63 29.23 -21.63
N SER A 44 -40.12 28.17 -22.28
CA SER A 44 -40.17 26.81 -21.72
C SER A 44 -38.78 26.16 -21.81
N LEU A 45 -37.92 26.41 -20.83
CA LEU A 45 -36.80 25.51 -20.54
C LEU A 45 -37.23 24.66 -19.35
N PRO A 46 -37.32 23.31 -19.49
CA PRO A 46 -37.45 22.48 -18.32
C PRO A 46 -36.12 22.57 -17.57
N LEU A 47 -36.08 23.43 -16.55
CA LEU A 47 -35.16 23.31 -15.44
C LEU A 47 -35.54 22.04 -14.70
N VAL A 48 -35.14 20.90 -15.26
CA VAL A 48 -35.08 19.66 -14.50
C VAL A 48 -34.04 19.93 -13.42
N PRO A 49 -34.40 19.88 -12.12
CA PRO A 49 -33.37 19.81 -11.11
C PRO A 49 -32.59 18.54 -11.42
N PHE A 50 -31.35 18.70 -11.88
CA PHE A 50 -30.40 17.61 -12.01
C PHE A 50 -30.08 17.18 -10.58
N TRP A 51 -31.01 16.42 -9.99
CA TRP A 51 -30.77 15.64 -8.81
C TRP A 51 -29.59 14.76 -9.18
N ASN A 52 -28.45 15.09 -8.58
CA ASN A 52 -27.28 14.25 -8.56
C ASN A 52 -27.72 12.92 -7.94
N LYS A 53 -28.21 11.99 -8.78
CA LYS A 53 -28.38 10.60 -8.41
C LYS A 53 -26.96 10.16 -8.11
N SER A 54 -26.59 10.17 -6.84
CA SER A 54 -25.45 9.41 -6.36
C SER A 54 -25.58 8.05 -7.00
N THR A 55 -24.68 7.75 -7.94
CA THR A 55 -24.55 6.41 -8.48
C THR A 55 -24.44 5.50 -7.26
N PRO A 56 -25.27 4.44 -7.15
CA PRO A 56 -25.14 3.53 -6.02
C PRO A 56 -23.70 3.01 -6.06
N VAL A 57 -22.93 3.35 -5.03
CA VAL A 57 -21.57 2.85 -4.88
C VAL A 57 -21.73 1.33 -4.82
N MET A 58 -21.25 0.62 -5.84
CA MET A 58 -21.22 -0.84 -5.83
C MET A 58 -20.36 -1.25 -4.64
N GLN A 59 -21.01 -1.80 -3.61
CA GLN A 59 -20.30 -2.42 -2.50
C GLN A 59 -19.61 -3.65 -3.07
N LEU A 60 -18.28 -3.73 -2.91
CA LEU A 60 -17.59 -4.97 -3.24
C LEU A 60 -18.14 -6.08 -2.33
N PRO A 61 -18.39 -7.29 -2.89
CA PRO A 61 -18.75 -8.45 -2.09
C PRO A 61 -17.65 -8.72 -1.05
N GLN A 62 -18.05 -9.24 0.12
CA GLN A 62 -17.10 -9.62 1.15
C GLN A 62 -16.30 -10.85 0.69
N ILE A 63 -15.13 -11.08 1.30
CA ILE A 63 -14.24 -12.18 0.90
C ILE A 63 -14.97 -13.53 0.92
N GLU A 64 -15.84 -13.74 1.91
CA GLU A 64 -16.60 -14.97 2.10
C GLU A 64 -17.76 -15.17 1.12
N ASP A 65 -18.15 -14.14 0.38
CA ASP A 65 -19.17 -14.25 -0.67
C ASP A 65 -18.63 -14.93 -1.94
N TYR A 66 -17.30 -15.03 -2.07
CA TYR A 66 -16.64 -15.72 -3.17
C TYR A 66 -16.67 -17.25 -2.97
N PRO A 67 -16.75 -18.03 -4.07
CA PRO A 67 -16.64 -19.48 -3.99
C PRO A 67 -15.35 -19.94 -3.30
N LYS A 68 -15.46 -20.97 -2.45
CA LYS A 68 -14.32 -21.58 -1.77
C LYS A 68 -13.23 -21.99 -2.77
N GLY A 69 -11.98 -21.82 -2.37
CA GLY A 69 -10.83 -22.16 -3.20
C GLY A 69 -10.02 -20.94 -3.63
N TYR A 70 -9.50 -20.98 -4.86
CA TYR A 70 -8.81 -19.86 -5.51
C TYR A 70 -9.61 -18.55 -5.55
N PRO A 71 -10.93 -18.51 -5.82
CA PRO A 71 -11.68 -17.25 -5.86
C PRO A 71 -11.70 -16.53 -4.50
N GLN A 72 -11.87 -17.29 -3.41
CA GLN A 72 -11.81 -16.75 -2.06
C GLN A 72 -10.39 -16.32 -1.68
N PHE A 73 -9.37 -17.09 -2.07
CA PHE A 73 -7.98 -16.76 -1.78
C PHE A 73 -7.48 -15.54 -2.57
N SER A 74 -7.87 -15.40 -3.84
CA SER A 74 -7.54 -14.23 -4.66
C SER A 74 -8.25 -12.98 -4.16
N SER A 75 -9.51 -13.10 -3.72
CA SER A 75 -10.24 -12.03 -3.04
C SER A 75 -9.49 -11.56 -1.78
N LEU A 76 -9.00 -12.50 -0.96
CA LEU A 76 -8.15 -12.19 0.19
C LEU A 76 -6.86 -11.47 -0.21
N ILE A 77 -6.10 -11.99 -1.17
CA ILE A 77 -4.86 -11.34 -1.64
C ILE A 77 -5.16 -9.91 -2.12
N SER A 78 -6.25 -9.71 -2.85
CA SER A 78 -6.65 -8.40 -3.36
C SER A 78 -7.16 -7.42 -2.28
N SER A 79 -7.48 -7.93 -1.09
CA SER A 79 -8.05 -7.12 -0.01
C SER A 79 -7.07 -6.14 0.63
N HIS A 80 -5.77 -6.47 0.61
CA HIS A 80 -4.73 -5.63 1.17
C HIS A 80 -3.42 -5.77 0.39
N GLU A 81 -2.74 -4.65 0.18
CA GLU A 81 -1.52 -4.60 -0.64
C GLU A 81 -0.38 -5.46 -0.05
N SER A 82 -0.26 -5.54 1.27
CA SER A 82 0.72 -6.41 1.94
C SER A 82 0.49 -7.90 1.74
N PHE A 83 -0.72 -8.32 1.31
CA PHE A 83 -1.02 -9.71 0.99
C PHE A 83 -0.59 -10.12 -0.42
N PHE A 84 -0.14 -9.19 -1.26
CA PHE A 84 0.51 -9.51 -2.53
C PHE A 84 1.93 -10.04 -2.32
N VAL A 85 2.00 -11.23 -1.72
CA VAL A 85 3.23 -11.95 -1.46
C VAL A 85 3.52 -12.89 -2.63
N ALA A 86 4.73 -12.80 -3.17
CA ALA A 86 5.21 -13.73 -4.19
C ALA A 86 6.62 -14.23 -3.83
N ARG A 87 7.03 -15.32 -4.48
CA ARG A 87 8.39 -15.85 -4.36
C ARG A 87 9.31 -15.16 -5.37
N ARG A 88 10.52 -14.78 -4.93
CA ARG A 88 11.53 -14.07 -5.75
C ARG A 88 12.30 -15.00 -6.70
N PHE A 89 12.41 -16.29 -6.36
CA PHE A 89 13.11 -17.32 -7.15
C PHE A 89 14.57 -16.98 -7.47
N LEU A 90 15.31 -16.40 -6.52
CA LEU A 90 16.68 -15.91 -6.74
C LEU A 90 17.65 -16.98 -7.29
N ASN A 91 17.62 -18.19 -6.73
CA ASN A 91 18.47 -19.28 -7.18
C ASN A 91 18.16 -19.69 -8.64
N VAL A 92 16.87 -19.82 -8.97
CA VAL A 92 16.42 -20.18 -10.32
C VAL A 92 16.81 -19.08 -11.31
N ARG A 93 16.65 -17.81 -10.93
CA ARG A 93 17.06 -16.67 -11.76
C ARG A 93 18.57 -16.65 -12.00
N ALA A 94 19.37 -16.90 -10.96
CA ALA A 94 20.82 -17.00 -11.11
C ALA A 94 21.21 -18.14 -12.06
N ARG A 95 20.56 -19.30 -11.95
CA ARG A 95 20.78 -20.41 -12.88
C ARG A 95 20.44 -20.03 -14.33
N LEU A 96 19.30 -19.36 -14.55
CA LEU A 96 18.91 -18.89 -15.88
C LEU A 96 19.87 -17.82 -16.42
N LEU A 97 20.37 -16.93 -15.56
CA LEU A 97 21.38 -15.94 -15.93
C LEU A 97 22.65 -16.61 -16.47
N LEU A 98 23.18 -17.58 -15.72
CA LEU A 98 24.40 -18.31 -16.10
C LEU A 98 24.23 -19.04 -17.44
N LEU A 99 23.06 -19.65 -17.67
CA LEU A 99 22.78 -20.33 -18.94
C LEU A 99 22.73 -19.35 -20.12
N LYS A 100 22.11 -18.18 -19.94
CA LYS A 100 22.05 -17.13 -20.98
C LYS A 100 23.44 -16.55 -21.27
N GLN A 101 24.23 -16.28 -20.23
CA GLN A 101 25.62 -15.83 -20.39
C GLN A 101 26.46 -16.85 -21.15
N ASN A 102 26.35 -18.14 -20.80
CA ASN A 102 27.08 -19.19 -21.50
C ASN A 102 26.70 -19.28 -22.99
N ARG A 103 25.42 -19.06 -23.33
CA ARG A 103 24.97 -19.03 -24.73
C ARG A 103 25.63 -17.90 -25.52
N VAL A 104 25.77 -16.71 -24.94
CA VAL A 104 26.49 -15.58 -25.56
C VAL A 104 27.97 -15.94 -25.79
N VAL A 105 28.63 -16.53 -24.78
CA VAL A 105 30.03 -16.95 -24.88
C VAL A 105 30.24 -18.02 -25.97
N GLU A 106 29.31 -18.98 -26.09
CA GLU A 106 29.37 -19.99 -27.16
C GLU A 106 29.29 -19.35 -28.56
N LEU A 107 28.36 -18.40 -28.74
CA LEU A 107 28.18 -17.69 -30.00
C LEU A 107 29.36 -16.77 -30.32
N GLU A 108 29.90 -16.07 -29.33
CA GLU A 108 31.11 -15.25 -29.45
C GLU A 108 32.31 -16.11 -29.89
N SER A 109 32.52 -17.26 -29.24
CA SER A 109 33.59 -18.18 -29.62
C SER A 109 33.40 -18.73 -31.04
N LYS A 110 32.15 -18.99 -31.45
CA LYS A 110 31.84 -19.45 -32.81
C LYS A 110 32.11 -18.35 -33.84
N LEU A 111 31.73 -17.11 -33.53
CA LEU A 111 32.01 -15.94 -34.38
C LEU A 111 33.52 -15.72 -34.52
N HIS A 112 34.26 -15.75 -33.40
CA HIS A 112 35.71 -15.61 -33.41
C HIS A 112 36.41 -16.68 -34.26
N LYS A 113 35.90 -17.91 -34.26
CA LYS A 113 36.39 -18.97 -35.13
C LYS A 113 36.13 -18.67 -36.60
N ILE A 114 34.91 -18.24 -36.96
CA ILE A 114 34.57 -17.87 -38.34
C ILE A 114 35.44 -16.72 -38.84
N ASP A 115 35.72 -15.73 -37.99
CA ASP A 115 36.57 -14.59 -38.36
C ASP A 115 38.04 -14.98 -38.53
N ARG A 116 38.54 -15.91 -37.70
CA ARG A 116 39.91 -16.43 -37.82
C ARG A 116 40.12 -17.32 -39.03
N ASP A 117 39.10 -18.08 -39.40
CA ASP A 117 39.13 -19.02 -40.52
C ASP A 117 38.71 -18.35 -41.86
N GLU A 118 38.55 -17.01 -41.89
CA GLU A 118 38.14 -16.26 -43.08
C GLU A 118 39.29 -16.09 -44.08
N ASP A 119 39.16 -16.71 -45.25
CA ASP A 119 40.16 -16.65 -46.33
C ASP A 119 40.23 -15.27 -47.01
N ARG A 120 39.15 -14.48 -46.96
CA ARG A 120 39.02 -13.21 -47.69
C ARG A 120 39.04 -12.02 -46.72
N PRO A 121 40.19 -11.36 -46.51
CA PRO A 121 40.29 -10.28 -45.52
C PRO A 121 39.43 -9.06 -45.85
N LEU A 122 39.06 -8.86 -47.12
CA LEU A 122 38.12 -7.79 -47.51
C LEU A 122 36.73 -7.95 -46.88
N PHE A 123 36.30 -9.18 -46.59
CA PHE A 123 35.00 -9.42 -45.96
C PHE A 123 34.98 -8.95 -44.51
N LEU A 124 36.10 -9.14 -43.77
CA LEU A 124 36.28 -8.63 -42.41
C LEU A 124 36.32 -7.09 -42.35
N GLY A 125 36.83 -6.45 -43.41
CA GLY A 125 36.99 -4.99 -43.47
C GLY A 125 35.75 -4.22 -43.95
N SER A 126 34.71 -4.88 -44.45
CA SER A 126 33.53 -4.20 -45.00
C SER A 126 32.26 -5.03 -44.88
N CYS A 127 31.36 -4.62 -43.98
CA CYS A 127 30.06 -5.27 -43.79
C CYS A 127 29.18 -5.25 -45.06
N GLN A 128 29.33 -4.25 -45.92
CA GLN A 128 28.59 -4.17 -47.20
C GLN A 128 29.05 -5.20 -48.23
N ARG A 129 30.31 -5.63 -48.14
CA ARG A 129 30.91 -6.60 -49.07
C ARG A 129 31.02 -7.99 -48.48
N ASP A 130 30.62 -8.14 -47.23
CA ASP A 130 30.62 -9.41 -46.52
C ASP A 130 29.56 -10.35 -47.11
N GLN A 131 30.01 -11.48 -47.66
CA GLN A 131 29.14 -12.52 -48.23
C GLN A 131 29.14 -13.80 -47.38
N ASN A 132 29.75 -13.78 -46.19
CA ASN A 132 29.82 -14.93 -45.31
C ASN A 132 28.46 -15.11 -44.58
N THR A 133 27.64 -16.02 -45.11
CA THR A 133 26.30 -16.31 -44.58
C THR A 133 26.34 -16.89 -43.17
N ASP A 134 27.40 -17.63 -42.84
CA ASP A 134 27.56 -18.25 -41.52
C ASP A 134 27.87 -17.20 -40.46
N ARG A 135 28.75 -16.23 -40.77
CA ARG A 135 28.99 -15.05 -39.92
C ARG A 135 27.71 -14.27 -39.70
N ALA A 136 27.01 -13.92 -40.78
CA ALA A 136 25.76 -13.14 -40.70
C ALA A 136 24.72 -13.84 -39.82
N LYS A 137 24.58 -15.17 -39.94
CA LYS A 137 23.68 -15.96 -39.10
C LYS A 137 24.09 -15.95 -37.62
N VAL A 138 25.37 -16.16 -37.32
CA VAL A 138 25.87 -16.15 -35.93
C VAL A 138 25.73 -14.77 -35.29
N VAL A 139 25.97 -13.69 -36.05
CA VAL A 139 25.77 -12.32 -35.58
C VAL A 139 24.29 -12.05 -35.27
N ALA A 140 23.37 -12.52 -36.12
CA ALA A 140 21.94 -12.40 -35.84
C ALA A 140 21.51 -13.20 -34.60
N GLU A 141 21.99 -14.45 -34.44
CA GLU A 141 21.75 -15.26 -33.23
C GLU A 141 22.35 -14.60 -31.97
N LEU A 142 23.49 -13.92 -32.11
CA LEU A 142 24.16 -13.22 -31.01
C LEU A 142 23.37 -11.98 -30.57
N ASP A 143 22.84 -11.20 -31.52
CA ASP A 143 21.99 -10.04 -31.24
C ASP A 143 20.73 -10.46 -30.46
N GLU A 144 20.06 -11.53 -30.88
CA GLU A 144 18.90 -12.09 -30.18
C GLU A 144 19.27 -12.59 -28.76
N ALA A 145 20.39 -13.30 -28.63
CA ALA A 145 20.85 -13.83 -27.34
C ALA A 145 21.24 -12.71 -26.35
N LEU A 146 21.87 -11.64 -26.84
CA LEU A 146 22.20 -10.46 -26.04
C LEU A 146 20.93 -9.72 -25.61
N GLU A 147 19.98 -9.52 -26.51
CA GLU A 147 18.72 -8.84 -26.18
C GLU A 147 17.95 -9.60 -25.09
N ASP A 148 17.88 -10.93 -25.18
CA ASP A 148 17.24 -11.78 -24.17
C ASP A 148 17.99 -11.74 -22.83
N LEU A 149 19.33 -11.75 -22.84
CA LEU A 149 20.15 -11.59 -21.64
C LEU A 149 19.90 -10.24 -20.96
N ASP A 150 19.91 -9.14 -21.71
CA ASP A 150 19.72 -7.79 -21.20
C ASP A 150 18.31 -7.59 -20.64
N LYS A 151 17.28 -8.02 -21.38
CA LYS A 151 15.89 -8.03 -20.89
C LYS A 151 15.75 -8.87 -19.62
N PHE A 152 16.44 -9.99 -19.52
CA PHE A 152 16.42 -10.83 -18.32
C PHE A 152 17.10 -10.16 -17.14
N LEU A 153 18.27 -9.54 -17.35
CA LEU A 153 19.02 -8.80 -16.34
C LEU A 153 18.20 -7.64 -15.76
N LEU A 154 17.58 -6.82 -16.62
CA LEU A 154 16.76 -5.69 -16.18
C LEU A 154 15.55 -6.15 -15.36
N ARG A 155 14.81 -7.17 -15.83
CA ARG A 155 13.70 -7.76 -15.07
C ARG A 155 14.15 -8.39 -13.76
N SER A 156 15.34 -9.00 -13.72
CA SER A 156 15.89 -9.59 -12.51
C SER A 156 16.32 -8.55 -11.50
N ARG A 157 16.91 -7.45 -11.96
CA ARG A 157 17.24 -6.29 -11.15
C ARG A 157 15.99 -5.68 -10.54
N GLN A 158 14.97 -5.38 -11.34
CA GLN A 158 13.70 -4.83 -10.86
C GLN A 158 13.08 -5.68 -9.76
N ILE A 159 13.10 -7.01 -9.92
CA ILE A 159 12.53 -7.93 -8.93
C ILE A 159 13.42 -8.08 -7.69
N SER A 160 14.71 -7.81 -7.80
CA SER A 160 15.63 -7.72 -6.65
C SER A 160 15.50 -6.40 -5.89
N GLU A 161 15.06 -5.34 -6.55
CA GLU A 161 14.77 -4.02 -5.94
C GLU A 161 13.43 -4.03 -5.19
N LEU A 162 12.51 -4.97 -5.52
CA LEU A 162 11.26 -5.15 -4.78
C LEU A 162 11.53 -5.52 -3.32
N GLU A 163 10.74 -4.94 -2.45
CA GLU A 163 10.88 -5.08 -1.01
C GLU A 163 10.58 -6.49 -0.52
N GLN A 164 11.07 -6.76 0.69
CA GLN A 164 10.81 -8.01 1.40
C GLN A 164 9.34 -8.08 1.82
N ALA A 165 8.75 -9.28 1.77
CA ALA A 165 7.40 -9.47 2.29
C ALA A 165 7.32 -9.22 3.80
N ASP A 166 6.23 -8.58 4.24
CA ASP A 166 5.94 -8.40 5.65
C ASP A 166 5.73 -9.76 6.33
N PRO A 167 6.52 -10.11 7.37
CA PRO A 167 6.39 -11.39 8.06
C PRO A 167 5.01 -11.59 8.69
N GLN A 168 4.33 -10.52 9.12
CA GLN A 168 2.99 -10.60 9.68
C GLN A 168 1.97 -10.97 8.60
N ALA A 169 2.03 -10.31 7.44
CA ALA A 169 1.20 -10.65 6.28
C ALA A 169 1.39 -12.10 5.83
N VAL A 170 2.64 -12.60 5.77
CA VAL A 170 2.93 -14.00 5.44
C VAL A 170 2.30 -14.95 6.46
N THR A 171 2.43 -14.65 7.75
CA THR A 171 1.84 -15.47 8.83
C THR A 171 0.32 -15.50 8.75
N ASN A 172 -0.31 -14.36 8.46
CA ASN A 172 -1.76 -14.26 8.26
C ASN A 172 -2.24 -15.11 7.07
N LEU A 173 -1.51 -15.06 5.95
CA LEU A 173 -1.80 -15.90 4.77
C LEU A 173 -1.64 -17.40 5.09
N GLN A 174 -0.59 -17.78 5.84
CA GLN A 174 -0.39 -19.16 6.28
C GLN A 174 -1.55 -19.62 7.17
N ASN A 175 -1.95 -18.81 8.16
CA ASN A 175 -3.05 -19.11 9.06
C ASN A 175 -4.36 -19.29 8.31
N TRP A 176 -4.66 -18.41 7.35
CA TRP A 176 -5.84 -18.53 6.50
C TRP A 176 -5.84 -19.80 5.66
N VAL A 177 -4.73 -20.07 4.95
CA VAL A 177 -4.65 -21.25 4.08
C VAL A 177 -4.74 -22.54 4.90
N ASN A 178 -4.17 -22.56 6.11
CA ASN A 178 -4.27 -23.69 7.03
C ASN A 178 -5.67 -23.86 7.64
N GLY A 179 -6.38 -22.77 7.92
CA GLY A 179 -7.72 -22.80 8.49
C GLY A 179 -8.81 -23.11 7.47
N THR A 180 -8.78 -22.44 6.33
CA THR A 180 -9.84 -22.52 5.30
C THR A 180 -9.57 -23.65 4.30
N GLY A 181 -8.31 -24.06 4.11
CA GLY A 181 -7.93 -25.02 3.07
C GLY A 181 -8.19 -24.50 1.65
N SER A 182 -8.04 -23.19 1.44
CA SER A 182 -8.44 -22.51 0.20
C SER A 182 -7.59 -22.84 -1.03
N ILE A 183 -6.38 -23.37 -0.86
CA ILE A 183 -5.51 -23.82 -1.95
C ILE A 183 -4.86 -25.15 -1.57
N ALA A 184 -4.36 -25.90 -2.56
CA ALA A 184 -3.74 -27.19 -2.28
C ALA A 184 -2.49 -27.00 -1.42
N ARG A 185 -2.21 -27.95 -0.51
CA ARG A 185 -1.02 -27.90 0.35
C ARG A 185 0.29 -27.85 -0.45
N ALA A 186 0.31 -28.41 -1.66
CA ALA A 186 1.46 -28.32 -2.55
C ALA A 186 1.67 -26.89 -3.08
N GLU A 187 0.57 -26.17 -3.36
CA GLU A 187 0.58 -24.79 -3.85
C GLU A 187 0.94 -23.83 -2.73
N SER A 188 0.43 -24.02 -1.50
CA SER A 188 0.71 -23.12 -0.38
C SER A 188 2.14 -23.14 0.14
N ARG A 189 2.97 -24.10 -0.31
CA ARG A 189 4.38 -24.23 0.11
C ARG A 189 5.21 -22.99 -0.17
N PHE A 190 4.84 -22.15 -1.13
CA PHE A 190 5.60 -20.93 -1.40
C PHE A 190 5.64 -20.01 -0.17
N LEU A 191 4.63 -20.03 0.71
CA LEU A 191 4.59 -19.22 1.93
C LEU A 191 5.58 -19.70 3.00
N ASN A 192 6.09 -20.93 2.92
CA ASN A 192 6.99 -21.51 3.92
C ASN A 192 8.48 -21.22 3.65
N TYR A 193 8.78 -20.50 2.57
CA TYR A 193 10.14 -20.09 2.25
C TYR A 193 10.62 -18.98 3.19
N PRO A 194 11.94 -18.83 3.38
CA PRO A 194 12.47 -17.82 4.26
C PRO A 194 12.10 -16.41 3.77
N PRO A 195 11.98 -15.41 4.66
CA PRO A 195 11.54 -14.07 4.31
C PRO A 195 12.35 -13.44 3.17
N GLN A 196 13.64 -13.76 3.02
CA GLN A 196 14.52 -13.21 1.99
C GLN A 196 14.12 -13.65 0.57
N GLU A 197 13.39 -14.76 0.45
CA GLU A 197 12.90 -15.29 -0.81
C GLU A 197 11.46 -14.87 -1.12
N LEU A 198 10.80 -14.18 -0.19
CA LEU A 198 9.46 -13.64 -0.35
C LEU A 198 9.53 -12.14 -0.61
N LEU A 199 8.79 -11.69 -1.62
CA LEU A 199 8.67 -10.29 -1.99
C LEU A 199 7.24 -9.83 -1.80
N SER A 200 7.10 -8.55 -1.45
CA SER A 200 5.84 -7.81 -1.49
C SER A 200 5.84 -6.94 -2.74
N THR A 201 4.72 -6.89 -3.46
CA THR A 201 4.55 -5.91 -4.57
C THR A 201 4.04 -4.56 -4.07
N SER A 202 3.64 -4.46 -2.79
CA SER A 202 3.32 -3.19 -2.15
C SER A 202 4.61 -2.43 -1.87
N PRO A 203 4.72 -1.14 -2.25
CA PRO A 203 5.67 -0.26 -1.61
C PRO A 203 5.26 -0.18 -0.13
N GLN A 204 6.14 -0.63 0.75
CA GLN A 204 6.00 -0.41 2.17
C GLN A 204 6.06 1.10 2.38
N ASP A 205 4.99 1.68 2.92
CA ASP A 205 5.09 3.00 3.51
C ASP A 205 6.19 2.90 4.57
N GLU A 206 7.33 3.56 4.30
CA GLU A 206 8.60 3.52 5.00
C GLU A 206 8.46 4.11 6.41
N SER A 207 7.62 3.49 7.25
CA SER A 207 7.53 3.77 8.68
C SER A 207 8.67 3.01 9.32
N ALA A 208 9.74 3.76 9.59
CA ALA A 208 10.98 3.26 10.13
C ALA A 208 10.83 2.79 11.59
N MET A 209 10.09 1.72 11.88
CA MET A 209 10.28 0.96 13.13
C MET A 209 9.61 -0.43 13.19
N ILE A 210 9.84 -1.30 12.20
CA ILE A 210 9.24 -2.66 12.09
C ILE A 210 9.39 -3.53 13.37
N GLY A 211 10.42 -3.30 14.21
CA GLY A 211 10.61 -4.05 15.46
C GLY A 211 9.84 -3.51 16.69
N LEU A 212 9.68 -2.18 16.80
CA LEU A 212 8.99 -1.55 17.94
C LEU A 212 7.51 -1.27 17.62
N GLU A 213 7.18 -1.11 16.33
CA GLU A 213 5.82 -0.95 15.84
C GLU A 213 4.95 -2.16 16.14
N ASN A 214 5.42 -3.40 16.11
CA ASN A 214 4.51 -4.53 16.35
C ASN A 214 3.89 -4.48 17.76
N ASN A 215 4.64 -4.04 18.77
CA ASN A 215 4.16 -3.95 20.16
C ASN A 215 3.38 -2.66 20.43
N VAL A 216 3.81 -1.54 19.82
CA VAL A 216 3.13 -0.24 19.95
C VAL A 216 1.85 -0.21 19.10
N ALA A 217 1.88 -0.70 17.87
CA ALA A 217 0.72 -0.86 17.02
C ALA A 217 -0.29 -1.82 17.65
N GLU A 218 0.12 -2.98 18.19
CA GLU A 218 -0.83 -3.88 18.86
C GLU A 218 -1.47 -3.22 20.10
N LYS A 219 -0.70 -2.49 20.92
CA LYS A 219 -1.25 -1.73 22.05
C LYS A 219 -2.14 -0.57 21.61
N LEU A 220 -1.76 0.15 20.56
CA LEU A 220 -2.48 1.31 20.02
C LEU A 220 -3.78 0.89 19.33
N LEU A 221 -3.77 -0.28 18.68
CA LEU A 221 -4.95 -0.91 18.10
C LEU A 221 -5.89 -1.44 19.19
N ARG A 222 -5.36 -1.98 20.29
CA ARG A 222 -6.17 -2.38 21.47
C ARG A 222 -6.80 -1.16 22.17
N VAL A 223 -6.08 -0.04 22.22
CA VAL A 223 -6.61 1.25 22.70
C VAL A 223 -7.67 1.78 21.74
N ARG A 224 -7.47 1.71 20.42
CA ARG A 224 -8.48 2.07 19.42
C ARG A 224 -9.76 1.25 19.57
N ASP A 225 -9.66 -0.08 19.71
CA ASP A 225 -10.82 -0.95 19.82
C ASP A 225 -11.61 -0.71 21.11
N TYR A 226 -10.93 -0.20 22.15
CA TYR A 226 -11.57 0.28 23.37
C TYR A 226 -12.28 1.63 23.18
N PHE A 227 -11.71 2.57 22.41
CA PHE A 227 -12.26 3.93 22.26
C PHE A 227 -13.23 4.12 21.07
N PHE A 228 -13.10 3.34 19.99
CA PHE A 228 -13.86 3.52 18.74
C PHE A 228 -14.28 2.17 18.10
N PRO A 229 -15.24 1.45 18.71
CA PRO A 229 -15.62 0.09 18.30
C PRO A 229 -16.28 -0.04 16.90
N ASN A 230 -16.68 1.07 16.27
CA ASN A 230 -17.53 1.06 15.05
C ASN A 230 -16.85 1.57 13.75
N TYR A 231 -15.54 1.85 13.74
CA TYR A 231 -14.90 2.55 12.61
C TYR A 231 -14.10 1.68 11.63
N SER A 232 -14.04 0.35 11.84
CA SER A 232 -13.37 -0.55 10.91
C SER A 232 -14.36 -1.10 9.88
N PRO A 233 -14.20 -0.82 8.57
CA PRO A 233 -14.93 -1.56 7.55
C PRO A 233 -14.49 -3.03 7.65
N LYS A 234 -15.41 -3.90 8.08
CA LYS A 234 -15.15 -5.33 8.21
C LYS A 234 -15.05 -5.93 6.80
N VAL A 235 -13.84 -6.03 6.29
CA VAL A 235 -13.54 -6.65 4.98
C VAL A 235 -13.78 -8.16 5.02
N SER A 236 -13.71 -8.77 6.21
CA SER A 236 -13.97 -10.20 6.44
C SER A 236 -14.92 -10.40 7.63
N ARG A 237 -15.83 -11.37 7.51
CA ARG A 237 -16.69 -11.86 8.59
C ARG A 237 -15.97 -12.85 9.49
N ASP A 238 -14.93 -13.51 8.98
CA ASP A 238 -14.17 -14.52 9.69
C ASP A 238 -12.92 -13.93 10.36
N THR A 239 -13.14 -13.25 11.48
CA THR A 239 -12.08 -12.58 12.25
C THR A 239 -11.19 -13.57 13.03
N ALA A 240 -11.49 -14.87 12.98
CA ALA A 240 -10.79 -15.90 13.77
C ALA A 240 -9.38 -16.21 13.23
N HIS A 241 -9.12 -15.96 11.94
CA HIS A 241 -7.91 -16.43 11.27
C HIS A 241 -7.04 -15.34 10.62
N ILE A 242 -7.53 -14.09 10.54
CA ILE A 242 -6.79 -12.98 9.91
C ILE A 242 -7.00 -11.66 10.65
N TYR A 243 -5.88 -11.01 10.96
CA TYR A 243 -5.86 -9.59 11.29
C TYR A 243 -5.49 -8.78 10.04
N ILE A 244 -6.46 -8.05 9.46
CA ILE A 244 -6.21 -7.14 8.33
C ILE A 244 -6.07 -5.72 8.90
N PRO A 245 -4.87 -5.15 8.99
CA PRO A 245 -4.72 -3.75 9.38
C PRO A 245 -5.27 -2.87 8.24
N THR A 246 -6.30 -2.08 8.51
CA THR A 246 -6.84 -1.15 7.50
C THR A 246 -5.89 0.04 7.33
N ARG A 247 -5.23 0.12 6.16
CA ARG A 247 -4.19 1.11 5.75
C ARG A 247 -4.49 2.57 6.13
N SER A 248 -5.74 3.00 6.00
CA SER A 248 -6.15 4.39 6.29
C SER A 248 -6.03 4.76 7.78
N SER A 249 -6.29 3.79 8.67
CA SER A 249 -6.25 4.05 10.12
C SER A 249 -4.83 4.13 10.67
N ALA A 250 -3.91 3.27 10.23
CA ALA A 250 -2.53 3.25 10.72
C ALA A 250 -1.75 4.53 10.36
N ALA A 251 -1.90 5.03 9.13
CA ALA A 251 -1.25 6.25 8.67
C ALA A 251 -1.85 7.53 9.29
N LEU A 252 -3.17 7.57 9.51
CA LEU A 252 -3.80 8.67 10.25
C LEU A 252 -3.36 8.66 11.72
N ILE A 253 -3.26 7.48 12.33
CA ILE A 253 -2.89 7.32 13.73
C ILE A 253 -1.40 7.65 13.96
N SER A 254 -0.48 7.23 13.08
CA SER A 254 0.93 7.63 13.19
C SER A 254 1.07 9.15 13.09
N ARG A 255 0.33 9.79 12.17
CA ARG A 255 0.27 11.26 12.07
C ARG A 255 -0.32 11.90 13.33
N ILE A 256 -1.41 11.37 13.86
CA ILE A 256 -2.06 11.88 15.08
C ILE A 256 -1.17 11.71 16.32
N LEU A 257 -0.33 10.67 16.38
CA LEU A 257 0.63 10.45 17.47
C LEU A 257 1.89 11.32 17.32
N MET A 258 2.34 11.57 16.09
CA MET A 258 3.50 12.43 15.82
C MET A 258 3.20 13.91 16.11
N ILE A 259 1.99 14.38 15.85
CA ILE A 259 1.58 15.78 16.13
C ILE A 259 1.83 16.20 17.59
N PRO A 260 1.33 15.50 18.63
CA PRO A 260 1.56 15.88 20.01
C PRO A 260 3.03 15.76 20.43
N ILE A 261 3.77 14.76 19.90
CA ILE A 261 5.21 14.62 20.18
C ILE A 261 5.99 15.84 19.65
N VAL A 262 5.69 16.26 18.42
CA VAL A 262 6.29 17.47 17.82
C VAL A 262 5.88 18.72 18.60
N VAL A 263 4.61 18.86 18.98
CA VAL A 263 4.12 20.00 19.78
C VAL A 263 4.81 20.06 21.15
N VAL A 264 4.95 18.93 21.84
CA VAL A 264 5.67 18.87 23.12
C VAL A 264 7.14 19.23 22.95
N MET A 265 7.81 18.77 21.89
CA MET A 265 9.19 19.18 21.59
C MET A 265 9.33 20.68 21.28
N LEU A 266 8.33 21.31 20.67
CA LEU A 266 8.34 22.74 20.41
C LEU A 266 8.10 23.57 21.69
N LEU A 267 7.23 23.09 22.59
CA LEU A 267 6.87 23.82 23.82
C LEU A 267 7.84 23.59 24.99
N ALA A 268 8.45 22.40 25.10
CA ALA A 268 9.32 22.04 26.22
C ALA A 268 10.51 23.01 26.45
N PRO A 269 11.26 23.48 25.44
CA PRO A 269 12.36 24.41 25.65
C PRO A 269 11.89 25.80 26.06
N VAL A 270 10.72 26.25 25.58
CA VAL A 270 10.12 27.53 25.97
C VAL A 270 9.75 27.50 27.45
N ILE A 271 9.14 26.40 27.89
CA ILE A 271 8.79 26.18 29.30
C ILE A 271 10.07 26.09 30.16
N LEU A 272 11.09 25.35 29.73
CA LEU A 272 12.34 25.19 30.48
C LEU A 272 13.09 26.53 30.64
N CYS A 273 13.07 27.38 29.61
CA CYS A 273 13.64 28.73 29.67
C CYS A 273 12.90 29.65 30.65
N SER A 274 11.60 29.45 30.90
CA SER A 274 10.83 30.24 31.86
C SER A 274 11.22 29.98 33.33
N TYR A 275 11.72 28.78 33.63
CA TYR A 275 12.15 28.41 34.99
C TYR A 275 13.61 28.76 35.29
N LEU A 276 14.43 28.97 34.26
CA LEU A 276 15.86 29.24 34.41
C LEU A 276 16.12 30.75 34.55
N GLY A 277 16.65 31.16 35.70
CA GLY A 277 16.92 32.58 35.99
C GLY A 277 18.17 33.15 35.30
N SER A 278 19.13 32.33 34.89
CA SER A 278 20.42 32.80 34.36
C SER A 278 20.51 32.74 32.84
N THR A 279 21.03 33.79 32.21
CA THR A 279 21.19 33.90 30.74
C THR A 279 22.05 32.76 30.18
N SER A 280 23.12 32.39 30.89
CA SER A 280 24.01 31.30 30.47
C SER A 280 23.32 29.93 30.52
N SER A 281 22.50 29.64 31.54
CA SER A 281 21.76 28.37 31.61
C SER A 281 20.69 28.25 30.52
N ARG A 282 20.05 29.37 30.13
CA ARG A 282 19.06 29.40 29.04
C ARG A 282 19.71 29.06 27.69
N LEU A 283 20.90 29.60 27.41
CA LEU A 283 21.67 29.30 26.21
C LEU A 283 22.02 27.80 26.10
N PHE A 284 22.49 27.18 27.18
CA PHE A 284 22.79 25.74 27.19
C PHE A 284 21.53 24.88 27.06
N ALA A 285 20.42 25.25 27.71
CA ALA A 285 19.15 24.53 27.61
C ALA A 285 18.60 24.54 26.17
N VAL A 286 18.69 25.69 25.49
CA VAL A 286 18.27 25.86 24.09
C VAL A 286 19.19 25.09 23.13
N GLY A 287 20.51 25.19 23.30
CA GLY A 287 21.46 24.41 22.51
C GLY A 287 21.24 22.90 22.66
N GLY A 288 21.03 22.43 23.89
CA GLY A 288 20.72 21.02 24.14
C GLY A 288 19.39 20.58 23.52
N ALA A 289 18.34 21.40 23.63
CA ALA A 289 17.03 21.09 23.06
C ALA A 289 17.03 21.04 21.52
N THR A 290 17.76 21.94 20.86
CA THR A 290 17.93 21.94 19.38
C THR A 290 18.66 20.70 18.89
N VAL A 291 19.75 20.30 19.56
CA VAL A 291 20.47 19.05 19.23
C VAL A 291 19.58 17.83 19.44
N PHE A 292 18.84 17.77 20.55
CA PHE A 292 17.94 16.66 20.83
C PHE A 292 16.78 16.60 19.82
N PHE A 293 16.24 17.74 19.38
CA PHE A 293 15.21 17.83 18.35
C PHE A 293 15.71 17.31 17.00
N VAL A 294 16.87 17.76 16.55
CA VAL A 294 17.48 17.30 15.29
C VAL A 294 17.83 15.81 15.38
N ALA A 295 18.32 15.33 16.51
CA ALA A 295 18.61 13.90 16.71
C ALA A 295 17.33 13.04 16.68
N MET A 296 16.23 13.50 17.29
CA MET A 296 14.95 12.80 17.26
C MET A 296 14.32 12.78 15.87
N ILE A 297 14.35 13.89 15.13
CA ILE A 297 13.87 13.90 13.75
C ILE A 297 14.78 13.04 12.87
N SER A 298 16.10 13.18 12.98
CA SER A 298 17.05 12.40 12.20
C SER A 298 16.98 10.89 12.49
N GLY A 299 16.64 10.50 13.72
CA GLY A 299 16.49 9.09 14.10
C GLY A 299 15.10 8.53 13.83
N GLY A 300 14.06 9.39 13.89
CA GLY A 300 12.66 9.00 13.81
C GLY A 300 12.02 9.18 12.44
N THR A 301 12.60 9.98 11.55
CA THR A 301 12.08 10.19 10.20
C THR A 301 13.19 10.13 9.16
N ARG A 302 12.92 9.46 8.03
CA ARG A 302 13.78 9.54 6.84
C ARG A 302 13.49 10.81 6.05
N MET A 303 13.73 11.96 6.67
CA MET A 303 13.76 13.23 5.96
C MET A 303 15.03 13.30 5.09
N LYS A 304 14.90 13.85 3.87
CA LYS A 304 16.09 14.16 3.07
C LYS A 304 16.98 15.09 3.86
N SER A 305 18.31 14.91 3.78
CA SER A 305 19.27 15.70 4.56
C SER A 305 19.05 17.22 4.40
N GLN A 306 18.62 17.66 3.21
CA GLN A 306 18.25 19.06 2.95
C GLN A 306 17.03 19.54 3.75
N GLU A 307 16.00 18.71 3.89
CA GLU A 307 14.77 19.05 4.63
C GLU A 307 15.05 19.08 6.13
N LEU A 308 15.91 18.18 6.60
CA LEU A 308 16.35 18.14 8.00
C LEU A 308 17.13 19.40 8.38
N ILE A 309 18.02 19.88 7.49
CA ILE A 309 18.78 21.12 7.71
C ILE A 309 17.84 22.33 7.78
N ILE A 310 16.86 22.42 6.89
CA ILE A 310 15.87 23.51 6.89
C ILE A 310 15.04 23.48 8.18
N ALA A 311 14.56 22.31 8.59
CA ALA A 311 13.77 22.16 9.83
C ALA A 311 14.58 22.48 11.10
N GLY A 312 15.85 22.07 11.15
CA GLY A 312 16.75 22.40 12.26
C GLY A 312 17.04 23.91 12.33
N ALA A 313 17.27 24.55 11.19
CA ALA A 313 17.53 25.99 11.12
C ALA A 313 16.30 26.82 11.52
N THR A 314 15.10 26.47 11.05
CA THR A 314 13.86 27.18 11.43
C THR A 314 13.53 27.01 12.90
N TYR A 315 13.80 25.84 13.48
CA TYR A 315 13.60 25.63 14.91
C TYR A 315 14.60 26.44 15.76
N ALA A 316 15.88 26.45 15.37
CA ALA A 316 16.90 27.22 16.05
C ALA A 316 16.59 28.73 16.02
N THR A 317 16.17 29.28 14.87
CA THR A 317 15.83 30.71 14.77
C THR A 317 14.66 31.08 15.67
N VAL A 318 13.57 30.32 15.67
CA VAL A 318 12.40 30.57 16.54
C VAL A 318 12.82 30.59 18.01
N LEU A 319 13.62 29.63 18.45
CA LEU A 319 14.04 29.54 19.84
C LEU A 319 15.01 30.67 20.24
N THR A 320 15.88 31.11 19.33
CA THR A 320 16.76 32.27 19.58
C THR A 320 16.00 33.60 19.68
N VAL A 321 14.91 33.77 18.93
CA VAL A 321 14.03 34.95 19.04
C VAL A 321 13.36 35.00 20.42
N PHE A 322 12.82 33.87 20.89
CA PHE A 322 12.24 33.78 22.23
C PHE A 322 13.26 34.04 23.35
N LEU A 323 14.51 33.59 23.18
CA LEU A 323 15.58 33.92 24.11
C LEU A 323 15.85 35.43 24.19
N SER A 324 15.89 36.10 23.04
CA SER A 324 16.11 37.55 22.96
C SER A 324 15.01 38.32 23.72
N GLU A 325 13.74 37.99 23.48
CA GLU A 325 12.61 38.64 24.14
C GLU A 325 12.60 38.41 25.68
N SER A 326 12.94 37.19 26.12
CA SER A 326 13.06 36.86 27.56
C SER A 326 14.21 37.55 28.29
N SER A 327 15.17 38.11 27.56
CA SER A 327 16.29 38.89 28.09
C SER A 327 16.02 40.39 28.17
N VAL A 328 14.95 40.86 27.49
CA VAL A 328 14.60 42.28 27.35
C VAL A 328 13.57 42.73 28.40
N LEU A 329 12.86 41.83 29.09
CA LEU A 329 12.02 42.19 30.24
C LEU A 329 12.88 42.25 31.52
N PRO A 330 13.20 43.46 32.05
CA PRO A 330 13.78 43.55 33.37
C PRO A 330 12.66 43.32 34.39
N GLY A 331 12.90 42.40 35.34
CA GLY A 331 12.09 42.30 36.55
C GLY A 331 12.19 43.55 37.40
#